data_AF-A0A9D1P8A9-F1
#
_entry.id   AF-A0A9D1P8A9-F1
#
_cell.length_a   1.000
_cell.length_b   1.000
_cell.length_c   1.000
_cell.angle_alpha   90.00
_cell.angle_beta   90.00
_cell.angle_gamma   90.00
#
_symmetry.space_group_name_H-M   'P 1'
#
loop_
_entity.id
_entity.type
_entity.pdbx_description
1 polymer ?
#
loop_
_entity_poly.entity_id
_entity_poly.type
_entity_poly.pdbx_seq_one_letter_code
_entity_poly.pdbx_strand_id
1 'polypeptide(L)'
;MTKSEFLRRLEKALAPLGAQERQAALEYWEEYIAEAAEEDGEEAAIANIDAPEDIARRLLTEAGMAPAPRKKRSASYWVLLVMASPIWLSLGAAAFAIVLCALIALALLALTPAIIVLVLLASGLFSVVLGFTILHDGATFAFIAGVGLAALGAGGLLAFAAFPLLPRTFAWLRRHIHLRRRAKL
;
A
#
# COMPACT_ATOMS: atom_id res chain seq x y z
N MET A 1 -13.17 4.88 -32.05
CA MET A 1 -14.58 4.41 -31.91
C MET A 1 -15.04 3.93 -33.27
N THR A 2 -16.04 3.08 -33.36
CA THR A 2 -16.57 2.62 -34.67
C THR A 2 -17.71 3.53 -35.14
N LYS A 3 -18.00 3.57 -36.45
CA LYS A 3 -19.10 4.37 -37.04
C LYS A 3 -20.44 4.10 -36.35
N SER A 4 -20.74 2.83 -36.14
CA SER A 4 -21.96 2.38 -35.45
C SER A 4 -22.02 2.85 -33.99
N GLU A 5 -20.88 2.88 -33.29
CA GLU A 5 -20.81 3.36 -31.92
C GLU A 5 -21.04 4.87 -31.83
N PHE A 6 -20.49 5.64 -32.78
CA PHE A 6 -20.69 7.08 -32.88
C PHE A 6 -22.17 7.43 -33.11
N LEU A 7 -22.80 6.84 -34.14
CA LEU A 7 -24.20 7.11 -34.48
C LEU A 7 -25.15 6.73 -33.33
N ARG A 8 -24.89 5.61 -32.65
CA ARG A 8 -25.68 5.19 -31.48
C ARG A 8 -25.58 6.19 -30.33
N ARG A 9 -24.40 6.77 -30.09
CA ARG A 9 -24.21 7.79 -29.04
C ARG A 9 -24.87 9.11 -29.43
N LEU A 10 -24.76 9.50 -30.70
CA LEU A 10 -25.40 10.68 -31.27
C LEU A 10 -26.94 10.59 -31.18
N GLU A 11 -27.53 9.46 -31.59
CA GLU A 11 -28.96 9.19 -31.49
C GLU A 11 -29.46 9.33 -30.05
N LYS A 12 -28.74 8.73 -29.10
CA LYS A 12 -29.10 8.79 -27.68
C LYS A 12 -29.02 10.22 -27.12
N ALA A 13 -28.06 11.00 -27.57
CA ALA A 13 -27.90 12.39 -27.16
C ALA A 13 -28.96 13.32 -27.81
N LEU A 14 -29.41 13.00 -29.03
CA LEU A 14 -30.51 13.67 -29.75
C LEU A 14 -31.90 13.13 -29.40
N ALA A 15 -32.03 12.30 -28.36
CA ALA A 15 -33.32 11.82 -27.86
C ALA A 15 -34.36 12.93 -27.57
N PRO A 16 -33.98 14.17 -27.18
CA PRO A 16 -34.93 15.27 -27.01
C PRO A 16 -35.53 15.82 -28.32
N LEU A 17 -34.90 15.60 -29.49
CA LEU A 17 -35.44 16.04 -30.79
C LEU A 17 -36.60 15.15 -31.23
N GLY A 18 -37.49 15.69 -32.08
CA GLY A 18 -38.51 14.93 -32.77
C GLY A 18 -37.91 13.80 -33.63
N ALA A 19 -38.65 12.72 -33.83
CA ALA A 19 -38.15 11.55 -34.56
C ALA A 19 -37.66 11.87 -35.99
N GLN A 20 -38.32 12.82 -36.67
CA GLN A 20 -37.94 13.27 -38.01
C GLN A 20 -36.61 14.04 -38.02
N GLU A 21 -36.46 15.03 -37.13
CA GLU A 21 -35.22 15.84 -37.03
C GLU A 21 -34.03 14.99 -36.58
N ARG A 22 -34.26 14.05 -35.66
CA ARG A 22 -33.23 13.11 -35.21
C ARG A 22 -32.75 12.23 -36.37
N GLN A 23 -33.66 11.69 -37.16
CA GLN A 23 -33.30 10.84 -38.30
C GLN A 23 -32.54 11.63 -39.36
N ALA A 24 -33.00 12.85 -39.67
CA ALA A 24 -32.32 13.73 -40.62
C ALA A 24 -30.89 14.10 -40.15
N ALA A 25 -30.69 14.35 -38.86
CA ALA A 25 -29.38 14.60 -38.30
C ALA A 25 -28.47 13.35 -38.38
N LEU A 26 -28.99 12.17 -38.08
CA LEU A 26 -28.22 10.92 -38.17
C LEU A 26 -27.81 10.60 -39.61
N GLU A 27 -28.70 10.83 -40.57
CA GLU A 27 -28.43 10.60 -42.00
C GLU A 27 -27.35 11.56 -42.52
N TYR A 28 -27.43 12.86 -42.16
CA TYR A 28 -26.40 13.85 -42.50
C TYR A 28 -25.02 13.44 -41.98
N TRP A 29 -24.92 13.04 -40.71
CA TRP A 29 -23.64 12.65 -40.11
C TRP A 29 -23.15 11.29 -40.61
N GLU A 30 -24.05 10.39 -40.99
CA GLU A 30 -23.70 9.13 -41.62
C GLU A 30 -23.07 9.34 -42.99
N GLU A 31 -23.64 10.23 -43.82
CA GLU A 31 -23.11 10.61 -45.12
C GLU A 31 -21.76 11.32 -44.97
N TYR A 32 -21.66 12.26 -44.02
CA TYR A 32 -20.40 12.97 -43.74
C TYR A 32 -19.27 12.03 -43.30
N ILE A 33 -19.56 11.05 -42.44
CA ILE A 33 -18.57 10.05 -42.02
C ILE A 33 -18.21 9.13 -43.19
N ALA A 34 -19.16 8.80 -44.07
CA ALA A 34 -18.89 7.98 -45.25
C ALA A 34 -17.95 8.71 -46.23
N GLU A 35 -18.21 9.98 -46.51
CA GLU A 35 -17.37 10.83 -47.37
C GLU A 35 -15.95 10.99 -46.78
N ALA A 36 -15.85 11.29 -45.47
CA ALA A 36 -14.56 11.40 -44.80
C ALA A 36 -13.81 10.05 -44.70
N ALA A 37 -14.53 8.91 -44.69
CA ALA A 37 -13.92 7.59 -44.67
C ALA A 37 -13.38 7.16 -46.04
N GLU A 38 -13.85 7.76 -47.14
CA GLU A 38 -13.32 7.49 -48.48
C GLU A 38 -11.90 8.04 -48.68
N GLU A 39 -11.52 9.12 -47.99
CA GLU A 39 -10.16 9.69 -48.05
C GLU A 39 -9.16 8.92 -47.16
N ASP A 40 -9.44 8.85 -45.84
CA ASP A 40 -8.45 8.39 -44.84
C ASP A 40 -8.88 7.12 -44.06
N GLY A 41 -10.03 6.53 -44.41
CA GLY A 41 -10.62 5.39 -43.71
C GLY A 41 -11.48 5.76 -42.49
N GLU A 42 -12.39 4.85 -42.09
CA GLU A 42 -13.40 5.12 -41.06
C GLU A 42 -12.82 5.56 -39.70
N GLU A 43 -11.70 4.98 -39.27
CA GLU A 43 -11.11 5.31 -37.97
C GLU A 43 -10.53 6.74 -37.93
N ALA A 44 -9.92 7.18 -39.02
CA ALA A 44 -9.37 8.53 -39.14
C ALA A 44 -10.49 9.57 -39.29
N ALA A 45 -11.50 9.28 -40.11
CA ALA A 45 -12.69 10.11 -40.27
C ALA A 45 -13.36 10.40 -38.92
N ILE A 46 -13.56 9.36 -38.11
CA ILE A 46 -14.18 9.45 -36.80
C ILE A 46 -13.28 10.14 -35.77
N ALA A 47 -11.95 10.05 -35.91
CA ALA A 47 -11.00 10.74 -35.04
C ALA A 47 -10.92 12.25 -35.31
N ASN A 48 -11.18 12.66 -36.56
CA ASN A 48 -11.18 14.07 -36.98
C ASN A 48 -12.48 14.80 -36.62
N ILE A 49 -13.54 14.08 -36.23
CA ILE A 49 -14.86 14.62 -35.90
C ILE A 49 -14.97 14.88 -34.39
N ASP A 50 -15.63 16.00 -34.03
CA ASP A 50 -15.97 16.35 -32.66
C ASP A 50 -16.76 15.22 -31.95
N ALA A 51 -16.70 15.14 -30.62
CA ALA A 51 -17.43 14.12 -29.87
C ALA A 51 -18.95 14.16 -30.15
N PRO A 52 -19.63 13.00 -30.29
CA PRO A 52 -21.05 12.94 -30.64
C PRO A 52 -21.94 13.68 -29.63
N GLU A 53 -21.52 13.74 -28.36
CA GLU A 53 -22.23 14.49 -27.32
C GLU A 53 -22.12 16.01 -27.48
N ASP A 54 -21.03 16.51 -28.06
CA ASP A 54 -20.82 17.93 -28.31
C ASP A 54 -21.55 18.38 -29.58
N ILE A 55 -21.58 17.53 -30.62
CA ILE A 55 -22.41 17.73 -31.83
C ILE A 55 -23.90 17.76 -31.45
N ALA A 56 -24.37 16.79 -30.66
CA ALA A 56 -25.76 16.77 -30.20
C ALA A 56 -26.12 18.02 -29.38
N ARG A 57 -25.19 18.52 -28.57
CA ARG A 57 -25.39 19.74 -27.80
C ARG A 57 -25.53 20.96 -28.70
N ARG A 58 -24.73 21.09 -29.76
CA ARG A 58 -24.85 22.19 -30.73
C ARG A 58 -26.21 22.14 -31.44
N LEU A 59 -26.58 20.99 -32.00
CA LEU A 59 -27.87 20.76 -32.66
C LEU A 59 -29.07 21.04 -31.75
N LEU A 60 -29.04 20.58 -30.49
CA LEU A 60 -30.10 20.86 -29.52
C LEU A 60 -30.18 22.36 -29.18
N THR A 61 -29.03 23.02 -29.04
CA THR A 61 -28.98 24.46 -28.74
C THR A 61 -29.50 25.29 -29.92
N GLU A 62 -29.17 24.91 -31.15
CA GLU A 62 -29.69 25.53 -32.39
C GLU A 62 -31.20 25.32 -32.54
N ALA A 63 -31.72 24.16 -32.13
CA ALA A 63 -33.15 23.87 -32.06
C ALA A 63 -33.87 24.55 -30.88
N GLY A 64 -33.18 25.40 -30.10
CA GLY A 64 -33.75 26.10 -28.94
C GLY A 64 -34.04 25.18 -27.73
N MET A 65 -33.54 23.94 -27.75
CA MET A 65 -33.71 22.96 -26.69
C MET A 65 -32.52 23.04 -25.73
N ALA A 66 -32.78 23.39 -24.47
CA ALA A 66 -31.74 23.49 -23.46
C ALA A 66 -31.05 22.11 -23.28
N PRO A 67 -29.74 21.99 -23.56
CA PRO A 67 -29.04 20.72 -23.42
C PRO A 67 -29.02 20.31 -21.94
N ALA A 68 -29.26 19.03 -21.66
CA ALA A 68 -29.24 18.50 -20.30
C ALA A 68 -27.94 18.91 -19.56
N PRO A 69 -28.02 19.41 -18.32
CA PRO A 69 -26.86 19.88 -17.59
C PRO A 69 -25.86 18.73 -17.38
N ARG A 70 -24.59 18.94 -17.75
CA ARG A 70 -23.50 18.01 -17.43
C ARG A 70 -23.49 17.82 -15.92
N LYS A 71 -23.66 16.58 -15.46
CA LYS A 71 -23.44 16.21 -14.05
C LYS A 71 -21.95 16.41 -13.76
N LYS A 72 -21.55 17.65 -13.40
CA LYS A 72 -20.18 17.99 -13.01
C LYS A 72 -19.82 17.07 -11.86
N ARG A 73 -18.92 16.12 -12.10
CA ARG A 73 -18.36 15.27 -11.06
C ARG A 73 -17.64 16.21 -10.10
N SER A 74 -18.25 16.40 -8.95
CA SER A 74 -18.01 17.57 -8.12
C SER A 74 -16.56 17.67 -7.68
N ALA A 75 -15.98 18.87 -7.83
CA ALA A 75 -14.71 19.26 -7.21
C ALA A 75 -14.69 19.03 -5.69
N SER A 76 -15.87 18.82 -5.07
CA SER A 76 -16.01 18.32 -3.70
C SER A 76 -15.17 17.07 -3.43
N TYR A 77 -14.97 16.17 -4.41
CA TYR A 77 -14.20 14.95 -4.19
C TYR A 77 -12.71 15.26 -3.97
N TRP A 78 -12.18 16.25 -4.70
CA TRP A 78 -10.80 16.72 -4.55
C TRP A 78 -10.60 17.51 -3.25
N VAL A 79 -11.57 18.35 -2.86
CA VAL A 79 -11.53 19.08 -1.58
C VAL A 79 -11.66 18.13 -0.39
N LEU A 80 -12.50 17.09 -0.49
CA LEU A 80 -12.64 16.06 0.55
C LEU A 80 -11.38 15.20 0.66
N LEU A 81 -10.70 14.90 -0.46
CA LEU A 81 -9.39 14.23 -0.43
C LEU A 81 -8.32 15.10 0.23
N VAL A 82 -8.31 16.39 -0.03
CA VAL A 82 -7.34 17.34 0.56
C VAL A 82 -7.62 17.59 2.04
N MET A 83 -8.89 17.64 2.47
CA MET A 83 -9.26 17.71 3.90
C MET A 83 -9.07 16.38 4.64
N ALA A 84 -9.13 15.25 3.93
CA ALA A 84 -8.73 13.96 4.48
C ALA A 84 -7.20 13.81 4.56
N SER A 85 -6.42 14.52 3.74
CA SER A 85 -4.95 14.48 3.74
C SER A 85 -4.28 14.67 5.12
N PRO A 86 -4.68 15.66 5.97
CA PRO A 86 -4.17 15.78 7.34
C PRO A 86 -4.45 14.54 8.21
N ILE A 87 -5.61 13.91 8.02
CA ILE A 87 -6.04 12.74 8.78
C ILE A 87 -5.27 11.50 8.32
N TRP A 88 -5.06 11.33 7.01
CA TRP A 88 -4.27 10.22 6.47
C TRP A 88 -2.79 10.34 6.80
N LEU A 89 -2.26 11.58 6.82
CA LEU A 89 -0.88 11.85 7.22
C LEU A 89 -0.65 11.59 8.70
N SER A 90 -1.55 12.06 9.59
CA SER A 90 -1.45 11.79 11.03
C SER A 90 -1.65 10.30 11.36
N LEU A 91 -2.57 9.63 10.68
CA LEU A 91 -2.80 8.19 10.88
C LEU A 91 -1.64 7.34 10.34
N GLY A 92 -1.04 7.74 9.20
CA GLY A 92 0.17 7.13 8.66
C GLY A 92 1.37 7.31 9.58
N ALA A 93 1.57 8.52 10.11
CA ALA A 93 2.63 8.81 11.08
C ALA A 93 2.47 7.99 12.37
N ALA A 94 1.24 7.87 12.90
CA ALA A 94 0.96 7.05 14.07
C ALA A 94 1.23 5.56 13.82
N ALA A 95 0.80 5.03 12.66
CA ALA A 95 1.09 3.65 12.29
C ALA A 95 2.60 3.40 12.13
N PHE A 96 3.32 4.33 11.52
CA PHE A 96 4.78 4.26 11.40
C PHE A 96 5.46 4.29 12.77
N ALA A 97 5.03 5.17 13.68
CA ALA A 97 5.55 5.22 15.04
C ALA A 97 5.34 3.90 15.79
N ILE A 98 4.17 3.26 15.65
CA ILE A 98 3.88 1.95 16.27
C ILE A 98 4.82 0.87 15.73
N VAL A 99 5.02 0.83 14.40
CA VAL A 99 5.94 -0.15 13.78
C VAL A 99 7.37 0.08 14.24
N LEU A 100 7.82 1.34 14.28
CA LEU A 100 9.17 1.68 14.69
C LEU A 100 9.40 1.35 16.17
N CYS A 101 8.42 1.62 17.04
CA CYS A 101 8.46 1.26 18.45
C CYS A 101 8.53 -0.27 18.63
N ALA A 102 7.75 -1.02 17.84
CA ALA A 102 7.80 -2.49 17.83
C ALA A 102 9.16 -3.03 17.34
N LEU A 103 9.76 -2.43 16.31
CA LEU A 103 11.09 -2.81 15.82
C LEU A 103 12.17 -2.53 16.86
N ILE A 104 12.15 -1.36 17.52
CA ILE A 104 13.08 -1.03 18.59
C ILE A 104 12.93 -1.99 19.77
N ALA A 105 11.69 -2.28 20.19
CA ALA A 105 11.44 -3.25 21.26
C ALA A 105 11.97 -4.65 20.90
N LEU A 106 11.80 -5.07 19.65
CA LEU A 106 12.31 -6.36 19.17
C LEU A 106 13.84 -6.38 19.09
N ALA A 107 14.46 -5.27 18.67
CA ALA A 107 15.91 -5.10 18.68
C ALA A 107 16.46 -5.17 20.11
N LEU A 108 15.88 -4.44 21.06
CA LEU A 108 16.27 -4.49 22.47
C LEU A 108 16.11 -5.91 23.04
N LEU A 109 14.99 -6.58 22.76
CA LEU A 109 14.76 -7.95 23.20
C LEU A 109 15.82 -8.93 22.66
N ALA A 110 16.35 -8.70 21.46
CA ALA A 110 17.42 -9.51 20.89
C ALA A 110 18.81 -9.13 21.44
N LEU A 111 19.03 -7.85 21.72
CA LEU A 111 20.33 -7.28 22.10
C LEU A 111 20.62 -7.47 23.60
N THR A 112 19.60 -7.38 24.46
CA THR A 112 19.73 -7.63 25.91
C THR A 112 20.34 -9.00 26.24
N PRO A 113 19.82 -10.15 25.75
CA PRO A 113 20.44 -11.44 26.05
C PRO A 113 21.84 -11.56 25.45
N ALA A 114 22.11 -10.95 24.28
CA ALA A 114 23.44 -10.96 23.68
C ALA A 114 24.48 -10.24 24.56
N ILE A 115 24.13 -9.08 25.14
CA ILE A 115 24.99 -8.35 26.08
C ILE A 115 25.19 -9.18 27.37
N ILE A 116 24.12 -9.76 27.91
CA ILE A 116 24.20 -10.58 29.13
C ILE A 116 25.18 -11.75 28.94
N VAL A 117 25.11 -12.45 27.80
CA VAL A 117 26.05 -13.53 27.46
C VAL A 117 27.48 -13.01 27.36
N LEU A 118 27.71 -11.87 26.70
CA LEU A 118 29.04 -11.27 26.58
C LEU A 118 29.62 -10.91 27.95
N VAL A 119 28.83 -10.31 28.83
CA VAL A 119 29.25 -9.93 30.19
C VAL A 119 29.55 -11.17 31.04
N LEU A 120 28.73 -12.22 30.93
CA LEU A 120 28.97 -13.48 31.65
C LEU A 120 30.25 -14.19 31.16
N LEU A 121 30.51 -14.17 29.84
CA LEU A 121 31.75 -14.71 29.28
C LEU A 121 32.97 -13.91 29.75
N ALA A 122 32.90 -12.58 29.71
CA ALA A 122 33.98 -11.71 30.17
C ALA A 122 34.23 -11.87 31.68
N SER A 123 33.16 -11.95 32.48
CA SER A 123 33.24 -12.20 33.93
C SER A 123 33.85 -13.57 34.24
N GLY A 124 33.44 -14.63 33.53
CA GLY A 124 34.02 -15.97 33.67
C GLY A 124 35.51 -15.99 33.34
N LEU A 125 35.92 -15.33 32.24
CA LEU A 125 37.32 -15.23 31.85
C LEU A 125 38.14 -14.45 32.89
N PHE A 126 37.61 -13.32 33.36
CA PHE A 126 38.27 -12.50 34.40
C PHE A 126 38.45 -13.28 35.71
N SER A 127 37.45 -14.09 36.09
CA SER A 127 37.47 -14.95 37.27
C SER A 127 38.58 -16.00 37.18
N VAL A 128 38.79 -16.62 36.02
CA VAL A 128 39.88 -17.60 35.80
C VAL A 128 41.26 -16.94 35.85
N VAL A 129 41.41 -15.74 35.27
CA VAL A 129 42.67 -14.99 35.30
C VAL A 129 43.05 -14.58 36.72
N LEU A 130 42.08 -14.09 37.52
CA LEU A 130 42.30 -13.78 38.94
C LEU A 130 42.55 -15.03 39.77
N GLY A 131 41.87 -16.14 39.47
CA GLY A 131 42.14 -17.42 40.13
C GLY A 131 43.60 -17.86 39.96
N PHE A 132 44.19 -17.58 38.79
CA PHE A 132 45.58 -17.93 38.50
C PHE A 132 46.61 -17.09 39.29
N THR A 133 46.27 -15.86 39.68
CA THR A 133 47.19 -14.99 40.44
C THR A 133 47.16 -15.25 41.95
N ILE A 134 46.08 -15.85 42.47
CA ILE A 134 45.87 -16.15 43.91
C ILE A 134 46.16 -17.64 44.20
N LEU A 135 47.05 -18.27 43.41
CA LEU A 135 47.34 -19.72 43.44
C LEU A 135 47.92 -20.26 44.78
N HIS A 136 47.99 -19.44 45.83
CA HIS A 136 48.54 -19.80 47.14
C HIS A 136 47.57 -20.65 47.98
N ASP A 137 46.26 -20.51 47.79
CA ASP A 137 45.22 -21.31 48.48
C ASP A 137 44.33 -22.05 47.47
N GLY A 138 44.49 -23.37 47.38
CA GLY A 138 43.75 -24.22 46.44
C GLY A 138 42.22 -24.20 46.62
N ALA A 139 41.75 -23.93 47.85
CA ALA A 139 40.32 -23.80 48.15
C ALA A 139 39.70 -22.54 47.52
N THR A 140 40.43 -21.42 47.54
CA THR A 140 39.99 -20.13 46.97
C THR A 140 39.93 -20.21 45.45
N PHE A 141 40.89 -20.89 44.82
CA PHE A 141 40.88 -21.19 43.39
C PHE A 141 39.65 -22.03 42.99
N ALA A 142 39.36 -23.11 43.72
CA ALA A 142 38.22 -23.97 43.43
C ALA A 142 36.87 -23.24 43.56
N PHE A 143 36.74 -22.34 44.55
CA PHE A 143 35.53 -21.54 44.74
C PHE A 143 35.31 -20.53 43.61
N ILE A 144 36.36 -19.77 43.24
CA ILE A 144 36.30 -18.76 42.17
C ILE A 144 36.07 -19.43 40.81
N ALA A 145 36.77 -20.52 40.51
CA ALA A 145 36.56 -21.30 39.28
C ALA A 145 35.14 -21.90 39.21
N GLY A 146 34.59 -22.37 40.34
CA GLY A 146 33.23 -22.88 40.42
C GLY A 146 32.17 -21.81 40.15
N VAL A 147 32.33 -20.61 40.71
CA VAL A 147 31.43 -19.47 40.45
C VAL A 147 31.50 -19.03 38.98
N GLY A 148 32.70 -18.99 38.40
CA GLY A 148 32.89 -18.71 36.97
C GLY A 148 32.20 -19.74 36.08
N LEU A 149 32.34 -21.04 36.37
CA LEU A 149 31.70 -22.11 35.60
C LEU A 149 30.16 -22.08 35.74
N ALA A 150 29.64 -21.80 36.93
CA ALA A 150 28.21 -21.65 37.16
C ALA A 150 27.63 -20.44 36.41
N ALA A 151 28.35 -19.32 36.37
CA ALA A 151 27.95 -18.13 35.60
C ALA A 151 27.94 -18.40 34.09
N LEU A 152 28.92 -19.14 33.57
CA LEU A 152 28.96 -19.58 32.17
C LEU A 152 27.81 -20.54 31.84
N GLY A 153 27.53 -21.51 32.72
CA GLY A 153 26.41 -22.44 32.57
C GLY A 153 25.05 -21.73 32.58
N ALA A 154 24.85 -20.79 33.51
CA ALA A 154 23.64 -19.98 33.58
C ALA A 154 23.46 -19.08 32.34
N GLY A 155 24.55 -18.46 31.86
CA GLY A 155 24.54 -17.67 30.62
C GLY A 155 24.20 -18.50 29.39
N GLY A 156 24.77 -19.70 29.27
CA GLY A 156 24.48 -20.65 28.19
C GLY A 156 23.03 -21.14 28.20
N LEU A 157 22.47 -21.45 29.38
CA LEU A 157 21.07 -21.86 29.53
C LEU A 157 20.09 -20.73 29.16
N LEU A 158 20.39 -19.50 29.57
CA LEU A 158 19.60 -18.33 29.18
C LEU A 158 19.70 -18.04 27.68
N ALA A 159 20.87 -18.23 27.07
CA ALA A 159 21.05 -18.12 25.62
C ALA A 159 20.24 -19.19 24.87
N PHE A 160 20.25 -20.44 25.35
CA PHE A 160 19.48 -21.53 24.76
C PHE A 160 17.97 -21.33 24.92
N ALA A 161 17.52 -20.77 26.05
CA ALA A 161 16.12 -20.39 26.26
C ALA A 161 15.70 -19.17 25.41
N ALA A 162 16.62 -18.25 25.14
CA ALA A 162 16.42 -17.07 24.28
C ALA A 162 16.43 -17.42 22.78
N PHE A 163 17.20 -18.42 22.37
CA PHE A 163 17.34 -18.86 20.98
C PHE A 163 16.00 -19.19 20.27
N PRO A 164 15.03 -19.91 20.88
CA PRO A 164 13.74 -20.16 20.27
C PRO A 164 12.76 -18.98 20.36
N LEU A 165 13.02 -17.95 21.17
CA LEU A 165 12.10 -16.82 21.34
C LEU A 165 12.09 -15.91 20.09
N LEU A 166 13.22 -15.74 19.42
CA LEU A 166 13.35 -14.97 18.16
C LEU A 166 12.49 -15.52 17.00
N PRO A 167 12.55 -16.82 16.63
CA PRO A 167 11.69 -17.35 15.57
C PRO A 167 10.22 -17.47 16.01
N ARG A 168 9.94 -17.62 17.32
CA ARG A 168 8.57 -17.69 17.84
C ARG A 168 7.84 -16.35 17.80
N THR A 169 8.51 -15.25 18.14
CA THR A 169 7.93 -13.90 18.03
C THR A 169 7.69 -13.52 16.56
N PHE A 170 8.63 -13.87 15.67
CA PHE A 170 8.47 -13.67 14.22
C PHE A 170 7.33 -14.52 13.62
N ALA A 171 7.22 -15.79 14.03
CA ALA A 171 6.16 -16.68 13.60
C ALA A 171 4.79 -16.26 14.16
N TRP A 172 4.72 -15.79 15.39
CA TRP A 172 3.50 -15.28 16.00
C TRP A 172 3.00 -14.00 15.31
N LEU A 173 3.92 -13.07 15.01
CA LEU A 173 3.60 -11.85 14.27
C LEU A 173 3.09 -12.16 12.86
N ARG A 174 3.76 -13.07 12.14
CA ARG A 174 3.34 -13.53 10.79
C ARG A 174 1.99 -14.24 10.81
N ARG A 175 1.70 -15.04 11.85
CA ARG A 175 0.37 -15.67 12.02
C ARG A 175 -0.73 -14.64 12.26
N HIS A 176 -0.49 -13.61 13.08
CA HIS A 176 -1.49 -12.56 13.31
C HIS A 176 -1.79 -11.73 12.06
N ILE A 177 -0.79 -11.48 11.22
CA ILE A 177 -0.99 -10.81 9.92
C ILE A 177 -1.82 -11.70 8.96
N HIS A 178 -1.59 -13.01 8.95
CA HIS A 178 -2.38 -13.93 8.13
C HIS A 178 -3.81 -14.16 8.62
N LEU A 179 -4.05 -14.20 9.93
CA LEU A 179 -5.39 -14.39 10.48
C LEU A 179 -6.31 -13.18 10.21
N ARG A 180 -5.76 -11.95 10.19
CA ARG A 180 -6.53 -10.76 9.82
C ARG A 180 -6.92 -10.70 8.34
N ARG A 181 -6.23 -11.42 7.44
CA ARG A 181 -6.62 -11.54 6.02
C ARG A 181 -7.71 -12.58 5.80
N ARG A 182 -7.79 -13.64 6.62
CA ARG A 182 -8.85 -14.67 6.50
C ARG A 182 -10.16 -14.29 7.17
N ALA A 183 -10.16 -13.39 8.15
CA ALA A 183 -11.39 -12.89 8.77
C ALA A 183 -12.13 -11.80 7.96
N LYS A 184 -11.63 -11.47 6.76
CA LYS A 184 -12.24 -10.48 5.84
C LYS A 184 -12.71 -11.08 4.50
N LEU A 185 -12.65 -12.41 4.36
CA LEU A 185 -13.25 -13.18 3.26
C LEU A 185 -14.41 -13.97 3.85
#